data_AF-A0A7D5MII6-F1
#
_entry.id   AF-A0A7D5MII6-F1
#
_cell.length_a   1.000
_cell.length_b   1.000
_cell.length_c   1.000
_cell.angle_alpha   90.00
_cell.angle_beta   90.00
_cell.angle_gamma   90.00
#
_symmetry.space_group_name_H-M   'P 1'
#
loop_
_entity.id
_entity.type
_entity.pdbx_description
1 polymer ?
#
loop_
_entity_poly.entity_id
_entity_poly.type
_entity_poly.pdbx_seq_one_letter_code
_entity_poly.pdbx_strand_id
1 'polypeptide(L)'
;MSQGSNNALTVSLTDISVSDAEKVWKDFAKTFGGKIKYNKKEKEYFVDDASVPSVSTNTIDLYSKAEKVGTEVAYSVWFDLGGGYLSSTSNAAMYSNAVSFMKDFLREVERFKINEQLKIEMKSLEKLNDNLKSLTRDKEGYEKDIKKAEEK
;
A
#
# COMPACT_ATOMS: atom_id res chain seq x y z
N MET A 1 -13.20 15.65 -8.37
CA MET A 1 -12.79 15.42 -6.97
C MET A 1 -13.95 15.88 -6.10
N SER A 2 -14.52 15.01 -5.25
CA SER A 2 -15.75 15.36 -4.52
C SER A 2 -15.51 16.32 -3.35
N GLN A 3 -14.36 16.20 -2.68
CA GLN A 3 -14.03 16.97 -1.46
C GLN A 3 -12.99 18.09 -1.67
N GLY A 4 -12.69 18.48 -2.91
CA GLY A 4 -11.51 19.30 -3.23
C GLY A 4 -11.47 20.72 -2.64
N SER A 5 -12.57 21.24 -2.11
CA SER A 5 -12.63 22.53 -1.41
C SER A 5 -12.45 22.41 0.11
N ASN A 6 -12.44 21.18 0.65
CA ASN A 6 -12.35 20.90 2.08
C ASN A 6 -10.92 20.58 2.51
N ASN A 7 -10.64 20.73 3.80
CA ASN A 7 -9.33 20.43 4.38
C ASN A 7 -9.01 18.92 4.28
N ALA A 8 -7.81 18.60 3.81
CA ALA A 8 -7.29 17.24 3.73
C ALA A 8 -5.93 17.14 4.43
N LEU A 9 -5.61 15.93 4.88
CA LEU A 9 -4.23 15.55 5.18
C LEU A 9 -3.67 14.82 3.95
N THR A 10 -2.56 15.33 3.41
CA THR A 10 -1.90 14.75 2.25
C THR A 10 -0.49 14.30 2.61
N VAL A 11 -0.12 13.11 2.16
CA VAL A 11 1.23 12.56 2.24
C VAL A 11 1.74 12.28 0.83
N SER A 12 3.05 12.45 0.62
CA SER A 12 3.68 12.01 -0.62
C SER A 12 4.31 10.63 -0.43
N LEU A 13 4.00 9.70 -1.33
CA LEU A 13 4.49 8.33 -1.32
C LEU A 13 5.45 8.11 -2.50
N THR A 14 6.66 7.64 -2.20
CA THR A 14 7.65 7.27 -3.21
C THR A 14 7.68 5.76 -3.43
N ASP A 15 8.12 5.35 -4.62
CA ASP A 15 8.38 3.94 -4.97
C ASP A 15 7.17 3.02 -4.77
N ILE A 16 5.96 3.55 -5.00
CA ILE A 16 4.72 2.80 -4.96
C ILE A 16 3.78 3.27 -6.08
N SER A 17 3.02 2.32 -6.64
CA SER A 17 1.99 2.64 -7.63
C SER A 17 0.72 3.17 -6.98
N VAL A 18 -0.09 3.93 -7.72
CA VAL A 18 -1.42 4.39 -7.27
C VAL A 18 -2.28 3.20 -6.83
N SER A 19 -2.29 2.12 -7.63
CA SER A 19 -3.08 0.92 -7.33
C SER A 19 -2.61 0.19 -6.07
N ASP A 20 -1.32 0.17 -5.80
CA ASP A 20 -0.78 -0.46 -4.59
C ASP A 20 -1.08 0.40 -3.35
N ALA A 21 -0.94 1.73 -3.45
CA ALA A 21 -1.31 2.64 -2.37
C ALA A 21 -2.81 2.52 -2.01
N GLU A 22 -3.68 2.46 -3.03
CA GLU A 22 -5.11 2.20 -2.87
C GLU A 22 -5.41 0.84 -2.24
N LYS A 23 -4.65 -0.19 -2.61
CA LYS A 23 -4.77 -1.54 -2.01
C LYS A 23 -4.40 -1.53 -0.53
N VAL A 24 -3.26 -0.92 -0.19
CA VAL A 24 -2.83 -0.77 1.21
C VAL A 24 -3.86 0.01 2.01
N TRP A 25 -4.38 1.11 1.46
CA TRP A 25 -5.42 1.88 2.12
C TRP A 25 -6.68 1.05 2.35
N LYS A 26 -7.13 0.29 1.36
CA LYS A 26 -8.32 -0.57 1.51
C LYS A 26 -8.13 -1.60 2.62
N ASP A 27 -6.93 -2.17 2.75
CA ASP A 27 -6.64 -3.15 3.80
C ASP A 27 -6.53 -2.47 5.18
N PHE A 28 -5.92 -1.29 5.25
CA PHE A 28 -5.87 -0.44 6.44
C PHE A 28 -7.29 -0.02 6.89
N ALA A 29 -8.11 0.47 5.97
CA ALA A 29 -9.50 0.91 6.19
C ALA A 29 -10.39 -0.16 6.81
N LYS A 30 -10.19 -1.45 6.46
CA LYS A 30 -10.95 -2.55 7.04
C LYS A 30 -10.78 -2.67 8.56
N THR A 31 -9.67 -2.18 9.11
CA THR A 31 -9.38 -2.29 10.55
C THR A 31 -10.22 -1.35 11.41
N PHE A 32 -10.84 -0.32 10.81
CA PHE A 32 -11.66 0.68 11.52
C PHE A 32 -13.16 0.41 11.43
N GLY A 33 -13.57 -0.70 10.78
CA GLY A 33 -14.97 -0.95 10.47
C GLY A 33 -15.51 -0.01 9.39
N GLY A 34 -16.82 0.26 9.45
CA GLY A 34 -17.50 1.10 8.47
C GLY A 34 -17.71 0.43 7.11
N LYS A 35 -18.46 1.10 6.23
CA LYS A 35 -18.76 0.61 4.88
C LYS A 35 -17.83 1.28 3.85
N ILE A 36 -16.86 0.50 3.37
CA ILE A 36 -15.92 0.92 2.33
C ILE A 36 -16.60 0.87 0.95
N LYS A 37 -16.62 2.01 0.26
CA LYS A 37 -17.15 2.18 -1.09
C LYS A 37 -16.05 2.79 -1.98
N TYR A 38 -15.99 2.36 -3.24
CA TYR A 38 -15.11 2.97 -4.24
C TYR A 38 -15.94 3.72 -5.27
N ASN A 39 -15.71 5.02 -5.41
CA ASN A 39 -16.35 5.84 -6.42
C ASN A 39 -15.49 5.85 -7.69
N LYS A 40 -15.93 5.08 -8.70
CA LYS A 40 -15.20 4.96 -9.97
C LYS A 40 -15.07 6.26 -10.76
N LYS A 41 -16.03 7.19 -10.61
CA LYS A 41 -16.06 8.46 -11.36
C LYS A 41 -15.00 9.41 -10.82
N GLU A 42 -14.96 9.57 -9.51
CA GLU A 42 -14.03 10.47 -8.83
C GLU A 42 -12.68 9.82 -8.51
N LYS A 43 -12.60 8.48 -8.67
CA LYS A 43 -11.44 7.63 -8.33
C LYS A 43 -10.99 7.80 -6.88
N GLU A 44 -11.96 7.68 -5.98
CA GLU A 44 -11.77 7.89 -4.55
C GLU A 44 -12.44 6.78 -3.74
N TYR A 45 -11.89 6.49 -2.56
CA TYR A 45 -12.53 5.65 -1.57
C TYR A 45 -13.30 6.51 -0.58
N PHE A 46 -14.47 5.99 -0.19
CA PHE A 46 -15.28 6.52 0.90
C PHE A 46 -15.48 5.43 1.94
N VAL A 47 -15.13 5.71 3.19
CA VAL A 47 -15.41 4.85 4.35
C VAL A 47 -16.48 5.55 5.19
N ASP A 48 -17.65 4.97 5.17
CA ASP A 48 -18.87 5.41 5.85
C ASP A 48 -18.88 4.86 7.28
N ASP A 49 -19.10 5.70 8.29
CA ASP A 49 -19.13 5.32 9.71
C ASP A 49 -17.84 4.60 10.20
N ALA A 50 -16.67 5.15 9.86
CA ALA A 50 -15.40 4.61 10.35
C ALA A 50 -15.25 4.85 11.86
N SER A 51 -14.93 3.80 12.62
CA SER A 51 -14.62 3.89 14.05
C SER A 51 -13.12 4.11 14.22
N VAL A 52 -12.73 5.37 14.43
CA VAL A 52 -11.33 5.76 14.68
C VAL A 52 -11.23 6.45 16.06
N PRO A 53 -11.26 5.68 17.17
CA PRO A 53 -11.32 6.25 18.53
C PRO A 53 -10.16 7.18 18.88
N SER A 54 -9.01 7.01 18.22
CA SER A 54 -7.89 7.92 18.38
C SER A 54 -8.20 9.32 17.86
N VAL A 55 -9.03 9.47 16.84
CA VAL A 55 -9.37 10.77 16.22
C VAL A 55 -10.66 11.35 16.80
N SER A 56 -11.70 10.53 16.98
CA SER A 56 -13.03 10.97 17.43
C SER A 56 -13.68 9.91 18.30
N THR A 57 -14.49 10.33 19.28
CA THR A 57 -15.32 9.41 20.08
C THR A 57 -16.52 8.87 19.30
N ASN A 58 -16.92 9.56 18.23
CA ASN A 58 -17.99 9.16 17.32
C ASN A 58 -17.39 8.52 16.05
N THR A 59 -18.23 7.83 15.29
CA THR A 59 -17.85 7.45 13.93
C THR A 59 -17.63 8.69 13.06
N ILE A 60 -16.74 8.57 12.09
CA ILE A 60 -16.38 9.63 11.16
C ILE A 60 -16.38 9.08 9.74
N ASP A 61 -16.56 9.98 8.80
CA ASP A 61 -16.55 9.68 7.38
C ASP A 61 -15.17 9.99 6.79
N LEU A 62 -14.58 9.03 6.08
CA LEU A 62 -13.26 9.18 5.47
C LEU A 62 -13.37 9.15 3.96
N TYR A 63 -12.96 10.24 3.31
CA TYR A 63 -12.74 10.26 1.87
C TYR A 63 -11.25 10.17 1.61
N SER A 64 -10.83 9.45 0.57
CA SER A 64 -9.42 9.33 0.26
C SER A 64 -9.16 9.13 -1.22
N LYS A 65 -8.05 9.69 -1.69
CA LYS A 65 -7.69 9.70 -3.09
C LYS A 65 -6.18 9.60 -3.27
N ALA A 66 -5.76 8.73 -4.18
CA ALA A 66 -4.39 8.64 -4.65
C ALA A 66 -4.26 9.29 -6.03
N GLU A 67 -3.33 10.23 -6.17
CA GLU A 67 -3.06 10.90 -7.44
C GLU A 67 -1.58 10.85 -7.77
N LYS A 68 -1.25 10.51 -9.01
CA LYS A 68 0.14 10.53 -9.46
C LYS A 68 0.59 11.98 -9.66
N VAL A 69 1.66 12.37 -8.99
CA VAL A 69 2.27 13.70 -9.10
C VAL A 69 3.75 13.51 -9.44
N GLY A 70 4.09 13.70 -10.72
CA GLY A 70 5.42 13.38 -11.23
C GLY A 70 5.77 11.89 -11.06
N THR A 71 6.81 11.61 -10.29
CA THR A 71 7.26 10.25 -9.94
C THR A 71 6.64 9.72 -8.64
N GLU A 72 5.92 10.55 -7.91
CA GLU A 72 5.37 10.23 -6.59
C GLU A 72 3.84 10.04 -6.67
N VAL A 73 3.27 9.50 -5.59
CA VAL A 73 1.83 9.42 -5.38
C VAL A 73 1.45 10.33 -4.22
N ALA A 74 0.69 11.39 -4.50
CA ALA A 74 0.05 12.19 -3.49
C ALA A 74 -1.19 11.44 -2.97
N TYR A 75 -1.18 11.05 -1.70
CA TYR A 75 -2.29 10.38 -1.06
C TYR A 75 -2.98 11.34 -0.09
N SER A 76 -4.21 11.72 -0.41
CA SER A 76 -5.00 12.69 0.37
C SER A 76 -6.14 11.98 1.09
N VAL A 77 -6.38 12.36 2.35
CA VAL A 77 -7.48 11.88 3.18
C VAL A 77 -8.22 13.07 3.78
N TRP A 78 -9.53 13.10 3.61
CA TRP A 78 -10.43 14.05 4.23
C TRP A 78 -11.18 13.37 5.36
N PHE A 79 -11.20 14.01 6.53
CA PHE A 79 -11.85 13.53 7.74
C PHE A 79 -13.10 14.36 7.98
N ASP A 80 -14.27 13.81 7.69
CA ASP A 80 -15.56 14.45 7.91
C ASP A 80 -16.13 14.01 9.28
N LEU A 81 -16.29 14.99 10.17
CA LEU A 81 -16.73 14.78 11.55
C LEU A 81 -18.27 14.87 11.69
N GLY A 82 -19.01 14.95 10.57
CA GLY A 82 -20.47 15.04 10.51
C GLY A 82 -21.04 16.46 10.65
N GLY A 83 -20.30 17.37 11.30
CA GLY A 83 -20.60 18.81 11.37
C GLY A 83 -19.64 19.68 10.55
N GLY A 84 -18.60 19.08 9.97
CA GLY A 84 -17.55 19.78 9.24
C GLY A 84 -16.28 18.93 9.13
N TYR A 85 -15.35 19.41 8.31
CA TYR A 85 -14.06 18.75 8.09
C TYR A 85 -13.08 19.09 9.18
N LEU A 86 -12.28 18.09 9.56
CA LEU A 86 -11.20 18.24 10.53
C LEU A 86 -10.26 19.39 10.14
N SER A 87 -9.98 20.27 11.10
CA SER A 87 -9.01 21.36 10.91
C SER A 87 -8.09 21.52 12.11
N SER A 88 -6.87 22.01 11.87
CA SER A 88 -5.91 22.32 12.93
C SER A 88 -6.35 23.50 13.80
N THR A 89 -7.18 24.41 13.27
CA THR A 89 -7.66 25.60 13.99
C THR A 89 -8.81 25.27 14.94
N SER A 90 -9.72 24.41 14.52
CA SER A 90 -10.96 24.12 15.25
C SER A 90 -10.87 22.83 16.06
N ASN A 91 -9.98 21.91 15.68
CA ASN A 91 -9.90 20.55 16.22
C ASN A 91 -8.45 20.12 16.53
N ALA A 92 -7.63 21.00 17.11
CA ALA A 92 -6.17 20.80 17.26
C ALA A 92 -5.77 19.41 17.81
N ALA A 93 -6.42 18.92 18.86
CA ALA A 93 -6.14 17.59 19.43
C ALA A 93 -6.48 16.44 18.46
N MET A 94 -7.68 16.48 17.87
CA MET A 94 -8.11 15.48 16.87
C MET A 94 -7.22 15.52 15.63
N TYR A 95 -6.76 16.72 15.23
CA TYR A 95 -5.84 16.91 14.12
C TYR A 95 -4.49 16.23 14.39
N SER A 96 -3.91 16.40 15.58
CA SER A 96 -2.68 15.70 15.98
C SER A 96 -2.84 14.17 15.93
N ASN A 97 -4.01 13.67 16.34
CA ASN A 97 -4.30 12.25 16.29
C ASN A 97 -4.53 11.76 14.85
N ALA A 98 -5.15 12.55 13.98
CA ALA A 98 -5.31 12.23 12.56
C ALA A 98 -3.96 12.23 11.83
N VAL A 99 -3.03 13.12 12.21
CA VAL A 99 -1.62 13.06 11.72
C VAL A 99 -0.97 11.75 12.16
N SER A 100 -1.22 11.29 13.39
CA SER A 100 -0.69 10.00 13.87
C SER A 100 -1.31 8.82 13.12
N PHE A 101 -2.61 8.87 12.86
CA PHE A 101 -3.31 7.92 12.00
C PHE A 101 -2.71 7.87 10.57
N MET A 102 -2.40 9.02 9.98
CA MET A 102 -1.73 9.08 8.67
C MET A 102 -0.32 8.49 8.73
N LYS A 103 0.41 8.64 9.84
CA LYS A 103 1.71 7.98 10.03
C LYS A 103 1.56 6.45 10.16
N ASP A 104 0.48 5.97 10.77
CA ASP A 104 0.20 4.53 10.83
C ASP A 104 -0.06 3.97 9.44
N PHE A 105 -0.83 4.69 8.61
CA PHE A 105 -1.01 4.34 7.19
C PHE A 105 0.33 4.29 6.44
N LEU A 106 1.22 5.28 6.64
CA LEU A 106 2.56 5.27 6.04
C LEU A 106 3.38 4.04 6.44
N ARG A 107 3.26 3.58 7.70
CA ARG A 107 3.94 2.35 8.13
C ARG A 107 3.40 1.11 7.43
N GLU A 108 2.10 1.05 7.14
CA GLU A 108 1.54 -0.05 6.34
C GLU A 108 2.01 -0.01 4.89
N VAL A 109 2.14 1.19 4.30
CA VAL A 109 2.72 1.37 2.96
C VAL A 109 4.15 0.86 2.92
N GLU A 110 4.99 1.20 3.90
CA GLU A 110 6.37 0.72 3.95
C GLU A 110 6.46 -0.80 4.20
N ARG A 111 5.60 -1.35 5.07
CA ARG A 111 5.49 -2.81 5.24
C ARG A 111 5.13 -3.51 3.94
N PHE A 112 4.17 -2.96 3.19
CA PHE A 112 3.78 -3.50 1.89
C PHE A 112 4.95 -3.49 0.90
N LYS A 113 5.68 -2.37 0.78
CA LYS A 113 6.85 -2.24 -0.10
C LYS A 113 7.92 -3.29 0.21
N ILE A 114 8.26 -3.44 1.49
CA ILE A 114 9.24 -4.44 1.95
C ILE A 114 8.77 -5.85 1.60
N ASN A 115 7.50 -6.17 1.82
CA ASN A 115 6.95 -7.50 1.51
C ASN A 115 6.95 -7.80 0.01
N GLU A 116 6.63 -6.84 -0.85
CA GLU A 116 6.69 -7.04 -2.31
C GLU A 116 8.13 -7.19 -2.81
N GLN A 117 9.08 -6.42 -2.25
CA GLN A 117 10.52 -6.62 -2.54
C GLN A 117 10.97 -8.03 -2.13
N LEU A 118 10.63 -8.47 -0.91
CA LEU A 118 10.97 -9.81 -0.43
C LEU A 118 10.40 -10.90 -1.36
N LYS A 119 9.16 -10.74 -1.81
CA LYS A 119 8.51 -11.67 -2.73
C LYS A 119 9.19 -11.72 -4.11
N ILE A 120 9.67 -10.59 -4.62
CA ILE A 120 10.45 -10.53 -5.86
C ILE A 120 11.78 -11.28 -5.68
N GLU A 121 12.50 -11.02 -4.60
CA GLU A 121 13.77 -11.68 -4.30
C GLU A 121 13.61 -13.19 -4.09
N MET A 122 12.56 -13.63 -3.40
CA MET A 122 12.25 -15.05 -3.24
C MET A 122 12.01 -15.75 -4.59
N LYS A 123 11.28 -15.11 -5.52
CA LYS A 123 11.09 -15.63 -6.88
C LYS A 123 12.39 -15.66 -7.69
N SER A 124 13.25 -14.67 -7.50
CA SER A 124 14.57 -14.62 -8.13
C SER A 124 15.44 -15.79 -7.64
N LEU A 125 15.47 -16.01 -6.32
CA LEU A 125 16.18 -17.11 -5.69
C LEU A 125 15.68 -18.48 -6.15
N GLU A 126 14.36 -18.66 -6.27
CA GLU A 126 13.76 -19.89 -6.79
C GLU A 126 14.25 -20.21 -8.21
N LYS A 127 14.22 -19.21 -9.11
CA LYS A 127 14.73 -19.35 -10.48
C LYS A 127 16.22 -19.68 -10.53
N LEU A 128 17.03 -19.03 -9.69
CA LEU A 128 18.47 -19.31 -9.60
C LEU A 128 18.73 -20.76 -9.15
N ASN A 129 17.96 -21.24 -8.18
CA ASN A 129 18.07 -22.62 -7.69
C ASN A 129 17.69 -23.64 -8.78
N ASP A 130 16.63 -23.38 -9.54
CA ASP A 130 16.22 -24.27 -10.63
C ASP A 130 17.23 -24.28 -11.79
N ASN A 131 17.80 -23.12 -12.13
CA ASN A 131 18.90 -23.03 -13.09
C ASN A 131 20.13 -23.82 -12.62
N LEU A 132 20.50 -23.70 -11.33
CA LEU A 132 21.62 -24.45 -10.77
C LEU A 132 21.40 -25.96 -10.83
N LYS A 133 20.17 -26.43 -10.55
CA LYS A 133 19.81 -27.85 -10.69
C LYS A 133 19.92 -28.32 -12.13
N SER A 134 19.48 -27.52 -13.10
CA SER A 134 19.63 -27.86 -14.53
C SER A 134 21.10 -27.97 -14.91
N LEU A 135 21.91 -26.96 -14.59
CA LEU A 135 23.34 -26.95 -14.91
C LEU A 135 24.10 -28.11 -14.27
N THR A 136 23.73 -28.50 -13.04
CA THR A 136 24.31 -29.68 -12.38
C THR A 136 23.99 -30.96 -13.16
N ARG A 137 22.74 -31.14 -13.58
CA ARG A 137 22.34 -32.31 -14.39
C ARG A 137 23.03 -32.33 -15.75
N ASP A 138 23.14 -31.17 -16.41
CA ASP A 138 23.81 -31.05 -17.70
C ASP A 138 25.30 -31.41 -17.56
N LYS A 139 25.96 -30.90 -16.52
CA LYS A 139 27.35 -31.25 -16.19
C LYS A 139 27.51 -32.76 -15.96
N GLU A 140 26.66 -33.37 -15.14
CA GLU A 140 26.69 -34.83 -14.91
C GLU A 140 26.45 -35.63 -16.20
N GLY A 141 25.60 -35.12 -17.09
CA GLY A 141 25.38 -35.69 -18.42
C GLY A 141 26.65 -35.63 -19.28
N TYR A 142 27.25 -34.45 -19.40
CA TYR A 142 28.49 -34.26 -20.15
C TYR A 142 29.65 -35.09 -19.59
N GLU A 143 29.79 -35.19 -18.27
CA GLU A 143 30.81 -36.04 -17.65
C GLU A 143 30.62 -37.53 -17.99
N LYS A 144 29.38 -38.02 -18.08
CA LYS A 144 29.10 -39.40 -18.52
C LYS A 144 29.41 -39.60 -19.99
N ASP A 145 29.10 -38.63 -20.83
CA ASP A 145 29.35 -38.72 -22.28
C ASP A 145 30.84 -38.66 -22.60
N ILE A 146 31.62 -37.84 -21.86
CA ILE A 146 33.09 -37.81 -21.94
C ILE A 146 33.66 -39.19 -21.60
N LYS A 147 33.27 -39.80 -20.48
CA LYS A 147 33.76 -41.14 -20.08
C LYS A 147 33.49 -42.20 -21.15
N LYS A 148 32.28 -42.22 -21.72
CA LYS A 148 31.94 -43.16 -22.80
C LYS A 148 32.76 -42.93 -24.07
N ALA A 149 33.17 -41.70 -24.34
CA ALA A 149 34.00 -41.37 -25.50
C ALA A 149 35.46 -41.78 -25.27
N GLU A 150 35.97 -41.70 -24.04
CA GLU A 150 37.31 -42.15 -23.66
C GLU A 150 37.45 -43.68 -23.65
N GLU A 151 36.36 -44.41 -23.39
CA GLU A 151 36.34 -45.89 -23.39
C GLU A 151 36.23 -46.52 -24.79
N LYS A 152 36.11 -45.72 -25.86
CA LYS A 152 36.02 -46.16 -27.26
C LYS A 152 37.35 -45.96 -28.00
#